data_AF-A0A2K9CE91-F1
#
_entry.id   AF-A0A2K9CE91-F1
#
_cell.length_a   1.000
_cell.length_b   1.000
_cell.length_c   1.000
_cell.angle_alpha   90.00
_cell.angle_beta   90.00
_cell.angle_gamma   90.00
#
_symmetry.space_group_name_H-M   'P 1'
#
loop_
_entity.id
_entity.type
_entity.pdbx_description
1 polymer ?
#
loop_
_entity_poly.entity_id
_entity_poly.type
_entity_poly.pdbx_seq_one_letter_code
_entity_poly.pdbx_strand_id
1 'polypeptide(L)'
;MQSWSGFRGLGSQSAAVDFELRLRLRCQPSTKRRSVQVLAQLEDASGGGATDHLQLAGESSATGLVVRLMRSDGGLLQLGTTRHNLARVRPGDDFVRIGLRAAYVQIAQSVRP
;
A
#
# COMPACT_ATOMS: atom_id res chain seq x y z
N MET A 1 4.85 0.14 30.14
CA MET A 1 5.25 -0.08 28.74
C MET A 1 4.36 -1.14 28.14
N GLN A 2 3.46 -0.81 27.22
CA GLN A 2 3.03 -1.82 26.24
C GLN A 2 4.06 -1.79 25.13
N SER A 3 5.14 -2.57 25.29
CA SER A 3 5.99 -2.88 24.16
C SER A 3 5.18 -3.79 23.25
N TRP A 4 5.02 -3.40 22.00
CA TRP A 4 4.59 -4.34 20.98
C TRP A 4 5.65 -5.43 20.91
N SER A 5 5.41 -6.58 21.54
CA SER A 5 6.43 -7.60 21.81
C SER A 5 7.07 -8.18 20.54
N GLY A 6 6.45 -7.97 19.37
CA GLY A 6 7.01 -8.31 18.06
C GLY A 6 7.87 -7.24 17.40
N PHE A 7 7.90 -6.01 17.93
CA PHE A 7 8.60 -4.87 17.33
C PHE A 7 9.86 -4.54 18.13
N ARG A 8 11.00 -4.53 17.45
CA ARG A 8 12.33 -4.37 18.07
C ARG A 8 12.82 -2.91 18.08
N GLY A 9 11.92 -1.96 17.87
CA GLY A 9 12.21 -0.52 17.83
C GLY A 9 11.75 0.15 16.54
N LEU A 10 12.11 1.43 16.39
CA LEU A 10 11.73 2.26 15.24
C LEU A 10 12.16 1.60 13.92
N GLY A 11 11.27 1.61 12.94
CA GLY A 11 11.46 0.98 11.63
C GLY A 11 11.22 -0.52 11.61
N SER A 12 11.02 -1.18 12.76
CA SER A 12 10.64 -2.59 12.77
C SER A 12 9.23 -2.78 12.20
N GLN A 13 9.03 -3.92 11.56
CA GLN A 13 7.81 -4.24 10.83
C GLN A 13 7.26 -5.61 11.23
N SER A 14 5.95 -5.77 11.18
CA SER A 14 5.30 -7.07 11.34
C SER A 14 5.60 -7.99 10.16
N ALA A 15 5.19 -9.26 10.27
CA ALA A 15 4.96 -10.07 9.09
C ALA A 15 3.97 -9.35 8.16
N ALA A 16 4.21 -9.45 6.86
CA ALA A 16 3.42 -8.75 5.88
C ALA A 16 2.29 -9.64 5.37
N VAL A 17 1.15 -9.01 5.07
CA VAL A 17 -0.05 -9.66 4.52
C VAL A 17 -0.12 -9.33 3.03
N ASP A 18 -0.18 -10.36 2.21
CA ASP A 18 -0.35 -10.25 0.77
C ASP A 18 -1.83 -10.20 0.40
N PHE A 19 -2.17 -9.34 -0.56
CA PHE A 19 -3.51 -9.23 -1.11
C PHE A 19 -3.48 -8.76 -2.56
N GLU A 20 -4.61 -8.89 -3.26
CA GLU A 20 -4.71 -8.56 -4.68
C GLU A 20 -5.87 -7.61 -4.95
N LEU A 21 -5.61 -6.55 -5.72
CA LEU A 21 -6.67 -5.79 -6.37
C LEU A 21 -6.92 -6.36 -7.76
N ARG A 22 -8.18 -6.71 -8.02
CA ARG A 22 -8.61 -7.23 -9.33
C ARG A 22 -9.55 -6.24 -10.01
N LEU A 23 -9.09 -5.67 -11.11
CA LEU A 23 -9.85 -4.71 -11.91
C LEU A 23 -10.36 -5.40 -13.17
N ARG A 24 -11.68 -5.39 -13.39
CA ARG A 24 -12.27 -5.90 -14.63
C ARG A 24 -12.20 -4.84 -15.71
N LEU A 25 -11.65 -5.21 -16.86
CA LEU A 25 -11.57 -4.31 -18.01
C LEU A 25 -12.91 -4.35 -18.76
N ARG A 26 -13.52 -3.17 -18.92
CA ARG A 26 -14.76 -3.00 -19.70
C ARG A 26 -14.48 -2.60 -21.15
N CYS A 27 -13.28 -2.06 -21.41
CA CYS A 27 -12.82 -1.68 -22.73
C CYS A 27 -11.43 -2.31 -22.94
N GLN A 28 -11.24 -3.00 -24.06
CA GLN A 28 -9.93 -3.54 -24.42
C GLN A 28 -9.12 -2.51 -25.23
N PRO A 29 -7.78 -2.47 -25.10
CA PRO A 29 -6.95 -1.64 -25.96
C PRO A 29 -7.22 -2.00 -27.43
N SER A 30 -7.64 -1.02 -28.24
CA SER A 30 -8.15 -1.23 -29.60
C SER A 30 -7.11 -1.75 -30.60
N THR A 31 -5.85 -1.89 -30.21
CA THR A 31 -4.78 -2.33 -31.11
C THR A 31 -4.01 -3.52 -30.54
N LYS A 32 -3.94 -4.61 -31.33
CA LYS A 32 -3.27 -5.88 -31.02
C LYS A 32 -1.76 -5.80 -30.68
N ARG A 33 -1.18 -4.59 -30.63
CA ARG A 33 0.26 -4.36 -30.44
C ARG A 33 0.63 -3.38 -29.33
N ARG A 34 -0.33 -2.73 -28.67
CA ARG A 34 -0.04 -1.74 -27.62
C ARG A 34 -0.52 -2.23 -26.27
N SER A 35 0.39 -2.26 -25.30
CA SER A 35 0.04 -2.46 -23.89
C SER A 35 -0.36 -1.13 -23.26
N VAL A 36 -1.36 -1.14 -22.39
CA VAL A 36 -1.76 0.03 -21.59
C VAL A 36 -1.17 -0.11 -20.19
N GLN A 37 -0.72 1.00 -19.61
CA GLN A 37 -0.26 1.03 -18.22
C GLN A 37 -1.42 1.42 -17.31
N VAL A 38 -1.57 0.71 -16.20
CA VAL A 38 -2.49 1.11 -15.13
C VAL A 38 -1.70 1.93 -14.13
N LEU A 39 -2.00 3.23 -14.11
CA LEU A 39 -1.49 4.14 -13.10
C LEU A 39 -2.51 4.27 -11.98
N ALA A 40 -2.06 4.24 -10.74
CA ALA A 40 -2.91 4.54 -9.59
C ALA A 40 -2.21 5.53 -8.66
N GLN A 41 -3.01 6.42 -8.10
CA GLN A 41 -2.65 7.26 -6.98
C GLN A 41 -3.36 6.68 -5.76
N LEU A 42 -2.63 6.50 -4.67
CA LEU A 42 -3.17 5.96 -3.42
C LEU A 42 -3.16 7.07 -2.39
N GLU A 43 -4.26 7.23 -1.67
CA GLU A 43 -4.44 8.31 -0.70
C GLU A 43 -4.83 7.72 0.67
N ASP A 44 -4.34 8.35 1.73
CA ASP A 44 -4.80 8.04 3.08
C ASP A 44 -6.17 8.72 3.28
N ALA A 45 -7.18 7.91 3.60
CA ALA A 45 -8.54 8.40 3.84
C ALA A 45 -8.63 9.39 5.02
N SER A 46 -7.65 9.39 5.93
CA SER A 46 -7.57 10.37 7.02
C SER A 46 -7.22 11.79 6.55
N GLY A 47 -6.91 11.98 5.26
CA GLY A 47 -6.56 13.29 4.69
C GLY A 47 -5.11 13.71 4.99
N GLY A 48 -4.26 12.76 5.36
CA GLY A 48 -2.82 12.99 5.51
C GLY A 48 -2.16 13.47 4.22
N GLY A 49 -1.09 14.25 4.34
CA GLY A 49 -0.25 14.68 3.21
C GLY A 49 0.55 13.53 2.59
N ALA A 50 1.47 13.86 1.67
CA ALA A 50 2.33 12.84 1.04
C ALA A 50 3.16 12.09 2.10
N THR A 51 3.00 10.77 2.13
CA THR A 51 3.59 9.89 3.16
C THR A 51 3.83 8.48 2.60
N ASP A 52 4.65 7.68 3.26
CA ASP A 52 4.89 6.27 2.90
C ASP A 52 4.06 5.29 3.75
N HIS A 53 3.11 5.79 4.54
CA HIS A 53 2.33 5.00 5.48
C HIS A 53 0.91 5.54 5.69
N LEU A 54 -0.03 4.63 5.92
CA LEU A 54 -1.41 4.92 6.31
C LEU A 54 -1.51 5.04 7.84
N GLN A 55 -2.23 6.05 8.31
CA GLN A 55 -2.56 6.20 9.72
C GLN A 55 -3.58 5.14 10.15
N LEU A 56 -3.43 4.62 11.37
CA LEU A 56 -4.42 3.75 11.97
C LEU A 56 -5.59 4.60 12.48
N ALA A 57 -6.79 4.33 11.97
CA ALA A 57 -7.98 5.07 12.34
C ALA A 57 -8.41 4.74 13.79
N GLY A 58 -8.35 5.72 14.68
CA GLY A 58 -9.06 5.69 15.97
C GLY A 58 -8.53 4.72 17.05
N GLU A 59 -7.45 3.97 16.80
CA GLU A 59 -6.88 3.05 17.78
C GLU A 59 -5.88 3.77 18.71
N SER A 60 -6.37 4.33 19.81
CA SER A 60 -5.53 4.96 20.85
C SER A 60 -4.47 4.00 21.40
N SER A 61 -4.77 2.70 21.45
CA SER A 61 -3.82 1.66 21.86
C SER A 61 -2.66 1.48 20.88
N ALA A 62 -2.81 1.84 19.60
CA ALA A 62 -1.83 1.62 18.52
C ALA A 62 -0.92 2.82 18.25
N THR A 63 -0.78 3.73 19.21
CA THR A 63 0.04 4.94 19.05
C THR A 63 1.49 4.58 18.68
N GLY A 64 1.98 5.19 17.60
CA GLY A 64 3.33 4.96 17.05
C GLY A 64 3.44 3.81 16.06
N LEU A 65 2.33 3.13 15.75
CA LEU A 65 2.21 2.20 14.63
C LEU A 65 1.46 2.83 13.46
N VAL A 66 1.88 2.46 12.25
CA VAL A 66 1.24 2.82 10.99
C VAL A 66 1.23 1.62 10.04
N VAL A 67 0.46 1.67 8.96
CA VAL A 67 0.48 0.62 7.92
C VAL A 67 1.31 1.09 6.75
N ARG A 68 2.33 0.32 6.37
CA ARG A 68 3.06 0.54 5.11
C ARG A 68 2.46 -0.33 4.02
N LEU A 69 2.12 0.29 2.89
CA LEU A 69 1.67 -0.39 1.69
C LEU A 69 2.82 -0.52 0.69
N MET A 70 2.98 -1.72 0.13
CA MET A 70 4.02 -2.03 -0.84
C MET A 70 3.41 -2.81 -2.00
N ARG A 71 4.09 -2.79 -3.13
CA ARG A 71 3.90 -3.75 -4.20
C ARG A 71 4.39 -5.12 -3.75
N SER A 72 3.79 -6.17 -4.29
CA SER A 72 4.20 -7.56 -4.07
C SER A 72 5.66 -7.84 -4.47
N ASP A 73 6.24 -7.06 -5.39
CA ASP A 73 7.66 -7.10 -5.77
C ASP A 73 8.59 -6.37 -4.77
N GLY A 74 8.05 -5.84 -3.67
CA GLY A 74 8.78 -5.11 -2.63
C GLY A 74 8.92 -3.61 -2.89
N GLY A 75 8.44 -3.09 -4.03
CA GLY A 75 8.45 -1.65 -4.30
C GLY A 75 7.57 -0.86 -3.31
N LEU A 76 8.13 0.17 -2.69
CA LEU A 76 7.40 1.05 -1.78
C LEU A 76 6.36 1.89 -2.55
N LEU A 77 5.14 2.01 -2.01
CA LEU A 77 4.10 2.87 -2.56
C LEU A 77 3.96 4.12 -1.70
N GLN A 78 4.39 5.27 -2.26
CA GLN A 78 4.11 6.57 -1.66
C GLN A 78 2.64 6.94 -1.86
N LEU A 79 2.03 7.43 -0.79
CA LEU A 79 0.66 7.90 -0.74
C LEU A 79 0.60 9.41 -0.99
N GLY A 80 -0.56 9.90 -1.43
CA GLY A 80 -0.77 11.30 -1.77
C GLY A 80 -0.48 11.55 -3.24
N THR A 81 0.52 12.38 -3.55
CA THR A 81 0.66 13.01 -4.88
C THR A 81 1.30 12.14 -5.97
N THR A 82 1.79 10.94 -5.63
CA THR A 82 2.56 10.11 -6.58
C THR A 82 1.67 9.11 -7.30
N ARG A 83 1.75 9.09 -8.63
CA ARG A 83 1.15 8.05 -9.47
C ARG A 83 2.13 6.90 -9.66
N HIS A 84 1.67 5.69 -9.34
CA HIS A 84 2.45 4.46 -9.47
C HIS A 84 1.97 3.65 -10.66
N ASN A 85 2.92 3.15 -11.45
CA ASN A 85 2.60 2.18 -12.50
C ASN A 85 2.46 0.79 -11.88
N LEU A 86 1.21 0.38 -11.62
CA LEU A 86 0.91 -0.83 -10.87
C LEU A 86 0.79 -2.09 -11.73
N ALA A 87 0.45 -1.93 -13.01
CA ALA A 87 0.30 -3.06 -13.91
C ALA A 87 0.38 -2.66 -15.39
N ARG A 88 0.64 -3.66 -16.22
CA ARG A 88 0.58 -3.56 -17.68
C ARG A 88 -0.55 -4.44 -18.19
N VAL A 89 -1.50 -3.84 -18.90
CA VAL A 89 -2.57 -4.53 -19.62
C VAL A 89 -2.09 -4.91 -21.01
N ARG A 90 -2.23 -6.17 -21.38
CA ARG A 90 -1.92 -6.70 -22.71
C ARG A 90 -3.22 -6.87 -23.52
N PRO A 91 -3.14 -6.86 -24.86
CA PRO A 91 -4.28 -7.23 -25.69
C PRO A 91 -4.77 -8.64 -25.34
N GLY A 92 -6.07 -8.79 -25.10
CA GLY A 92 -6.69 -10.05 -24.69
C GLY A 92 -6.83 -10.25 -23.18
N ASP A 93 -6.28 -9.37 -22.35
CA ASP A 93 -6.52 -9.42 -20.91
C ASP A 93 -7.95 -8.94 -20.59
N ASP A 94 -8.70 -9.73 -19.82
CA ASP A 94 -10.04 -9.36 -19.31
C ASP A 94 -9.99 -8.73 -17.91
N PHE A 95 -8.88 -8.94 -17.21
CA PHE A 95 -8.65 -8.44 -15.86
C PHE A 95 -7.21 -7.97 -15.70
N VAL A 96 -7.04 -6.98 -14.83
CA VAL A 96 -5.74 -6.57 -14.30
C VAL A 96 -5.66 -7.03 -12.86
N ARG A 97 -4.57 -7.70 -12.52
CA ARG A 97 -4.26 -8.18 -11.17
C ARG A 97 -3.09 -7.36 -10.64
N ILE A 98 -3.28 -6.72 -9.50
CA ILE A 98 -2.27 -5.91 -8.85
C ILE A 98 -1.99 -6.53 -7.49
N GLY A 99 -0.84 -7.20 -7.37
CA GLY A 99 -0.40 -7.79 -6.11
C GLY A 99 0.19 -6.72 -5.19
N LEU A 100 -0.37 -6.59 -4.00
CA LEU A 100 0.01 -5.66 -2.96
C LEU A 100 0.32 -6.40 -1.67
N ARG A 101 1.03 -5.71 -0.78
CA ARG A 101 1.43 -6.20 0.53
C ARG A 101 1.30 -5.09 1.54
N ALA A 102 0.78 -5.39 2.73
CA ALA A 102 0.71 -4.46 3.85
C ALA A 102 1.42 -5.03 5.07
N ALA A 103 2.08 -4.16 5.84
CA ALA A 103 2.66 -4.50 7.13
C ALA A 103 2.50 -3.34 8.10
N TYR A 104 2.38 -3.64 9.39
CA TYR A 104 2.50 -2.62 10.43
C TYR A 104 3.97 -2.22 10.57
N VAL A 105 4.23 -0.93 10.75
CA VAL A 105 5.56 -0.37 10.97
C VAL A 105 5.55 0.52 12.21
N GLN A 106 6.56 0.37 13.07
CA GLN A 106 6.74 1.25 14.21
C GLN A 106 7.48 2.52 13.79
N ILE A 107 6.83 3.68 13.85
CA ILE A 107 7.40 4.99 13.48
C ILE A 107 7.63 5.91 14.67
N ALA A 108 7.04 5.60 15.82
CA ALA A 108 7.32 6.30 17.07
C ALA A 108 7.44 5.31 18.23
N GLN A 109 8.15 5.72 19.27
CA GLN A 109 8.09 5.02 20.55
C GLN A 109 6.68 5.19 21.11
N SER A 110 6.11 4.14 21.70
CA SER A 110 4.84 4.27 22.43
C SER A 110 5.11 5.12 23.67
N VAL A 111 4.68 6.38 23.65
CA VAL A 111 4.75 7.29 24.79
C VAL A 111 3.39 7.23 25.49
N ARG A 112 3.38 6.83 26.77
CA ARG A 112 2.16 6.92 27.59
C ARG A 112 2.07 8.34 28.15
N PRO A 113 0.89 8.98 28.21
CA PRO A 113 0.68 10.10 29.11
C PRO A 113 0.88 9.68 30.58
#